data_AF-A0AAN8V1V2-F1
#
_entry.id   AF-A0AAN8V1V2-F1
#
_cell.length_a   1.000
_cell.length_b   1.000
_cell.length_c   1.000
_cell.angle_alpha   90.00
_cell.angle_beta   90.00
_cell.angle_gamma   90.00
#
_symmetry.space_group_name_H-M   'P 1'
#
loop_
_entity.id
_entity.type
_entity.pdbx_description
1 polymer ?
#
loop_
_entity_poly.entity_id
_entity_poly.type
_entity_poly.pdbx_seq_one_letter_code
_entity_poly.pdbx_strand_id
1 'polypeptide(L)'
;MATFFPNRYSTLQALLYFLLTISFLTSSISSLNITQLLTSYPDLSDFNSLLTTTSVADDLKQRSSLTLLAVPNSYLRNSDLTHHPSSPYSSIADVIRYHVLLQYLSWSDLRQIPASGKLITTLYQTTGRAPSNFGSINITFSPSDDVVLVQPPVSYSSSNATILSLVKTLPYNVSIFTVNSLVIPYGFDLMASETRPPLGLNITKALIDDHNFNVAASMLTASGVVEEFEADEGGAGITLFVPTDDAFADISTTEKLQSLPADKKEVVLKFHVLHSYYPLGSLQSIVNPVQPTLATEDMGAGSFTLNISRVNGSVAIDTGIVQASVTQTVFDQKPVAIFGISRVLLPREIFGANPIMNTKPLVEAPAPEISLSPENSPGQPSHLSSPPGFRGDMNSSVAVRGWESFIVSGLYQELLILPSHLFVILLSTAPFQPQ
;
A
#
# COMPACT_ATOMS: atom_id res chain seq x y z
N MET A 1 -18.99 48.44 38.01
CA MET A 1 -18.67 47.79 36.72
C MET A 1 -17.24 47.29 36.78
N ALA A 2 -17.04 45.97 36.76
CA ALA A 2 -15.77 45.36 36.41
C ALA A 2 -16.09 44.08 35.64
N THR A 3 -15.98 44.16 34.31
CA THR A 3 -16.21 43.06 33.39
C THR A 3 -14.95 42.21 33.29
N PHE A 4 -15.03 40.95 33.74
CA PHE A 4 -13.98 39.96 33.57
C PHE A 4 -13.95 39.50 32.10
N PHE A 5 -12.85 39.73 31.39
CA PHE A 5 -12.62 39.17 30.06
C PHE A 5 -11.95 37.79 30.21
N PRO A 6 -12.52 36.70 29.64
CA PRO A 6 -11.85 35.41 29.64
C PRO A 6 -10.69 35.43 28.63
N ASN A 7 -9.53 35.01 29.10
CA ASN A 7 -8.25 35.12 28.42
C ASN A 7 -8.17 34.11 27.25
N ARG A 8 -8.35 34.58 26.01
CA ARG A 8 -8.36 33.74 24.78
C ARG A 8 -7.05 32.98 24.51
N TYR A 9 -5.99 33.30 25.24
CA TYR A 9 -4.68 32.64 25.12
C TYR A 9 -4.67 31.23 25.75
N SER A 10 -5.55 30.94 26.72
CA SER A 10 -5.62 29.63 27.38
C SER A 10 -6.21 28.54 26.49
N THR A 11 -7.17 28.88 25.61
CA THR A 11 -7.82 27.92 24.71
C THR A 11 -6.93 27.49 23.55
N LEU A 12 -6.11 28.40 23.03
CA LEU A 12 -5.13 28.09 21.97
C LEU A 12 -3.98 27.24 22.49
N GLN A 13 -3.51 27.47 23.72
CA GLN A 13 -2.52 26.62 24.36
C GLN A 13 -3.08 25.22 24.65
N ALA A 14 -4.32 25.12 25.15
CA ALA A 14 -4.96 23.82 25.36
C ALA A 14 -5.14 23.03 24.05
N LEU A 15 -5.51 23.70 22.95
CA LEU A 15 -5.60 23.09 21.62
C LEU A 15 -4.22 22.63 21.11
N LEU A 16 -3.17 23.41 21.35
CA LEU A 16 -1.80 23.05 20.97
C LEU A 16 -1.29 21.83 21.77
N TYR A 17 -1.56 21.78 23.08
CA TYR A 17 -1.23 20.61 23.91
C TYR A 17 -2.06 19.37 23.55
N PHE A 18 -3.32 19.55 23.15
CA PHE A 18 -4.17 18.46 22.64
C PHE A 18 -3.65 17.92 21.29
N LEU A 19 -3.27 18.81 20.36
CA LEU A 19 -2.61 18.43 19.11
C LEU A 19 -1.25 17.74 19.35
N LEU A 20 -0.46 18.26 20.29
CA LEU A 20 0.85 17.68 20.64
C LEU A 20 0.70 16.28 21.27
N THR A 21 -0.30 16.08 22.13
CA THR A 21 -0.57 14.77 22.76
C THR A 21 -1.12 13.74 21.76
N ILE A 22 -1.87 14.17 20.73
CA ILE A 22 -2.27 13.30 19.61
C ILE A 22 -1.07 12.93 18.73
N SER A 23 -0.11 13.84 18.52
CA SER A 23 1.12 13.54 17.77
C SER A 23 2.05 12.54 18.47
N PHE A 24 1.90 12.30 19.77
CA PHE A 24 2.63 11.25 20.50
C PHE A 24 1.91 9.89 20.54
N LEU A 25 0.70 9.78 19.98
CA LEU A 25 0.05 8.49 19.69
C LEU A 25 0.51 7.96 18.33
N THR A 26 1.82 7.90 18.10
CA THR A 26 2.35 7.04 17.04
C THR A 26 2.27 5.61 17.54
N SER A 27 1.23 4.89 17.15
CA SER A 27 1.16 3.44 17.34
C SER A 27 2.34 2.82 16.60
N SER A 28 3.39 2.44 17.34
CA SER A 28 4.41 1.54 16.84
C SER A 28 3.70 0.27 16.38
N ILE A 29 3.67 0.00 15.08
CA ILE A 29 3.15 -1.26 14.55
C ILE A 29 4.14 -2.33 15.00
N SER A 30 3.82 -3.03 16.09
CA SER A 30 4.52 -4.24 16.46
C SER A 30 4.34 -5.24 15.32
N SER A 31 5.44 -5.69 14.71
CA SER A 31 5.42 -6.74 13.70
C SER A 31 4.71 -7.96 14.31
N LEU A 32 3.57 -8.34 13.75
CA LEU A 32 2.76 -9.42 14.29
C LEU A 32 3.43 -10.76 13.98
N ASN A 33 3.78 -11.52 15.02
CA ASN A 33 4.36 -12.84 14.86
C ASN A 33 3.24 -13.91 14.79
N ILE A 34 2.87 -14.30 13.56
CA ILE A 34 1.80 -15.29 13.32
C ILE A 34 2.15 -16.67 13.91
N THR A 35 3.41 -17.10 13.83
CA THR A 35 3.81 -18.41 14.38
C THR A 35 3.71 -18.42 15.91
N GLN A 36 3.92 -17.27 16.56
CA GLN A 36 3.66 -17.10 17.99
C GLN A 36 2.16 -17.19 18.31
N LEU A 37 1.27 -16.63 17.48
CA LEU A 37 -0.18 -16.77 17.69
C LEU A 37 -0.63 -18.23 17.64
N LEU A 38 -0.05 -19.02 16.73
CA LEU A 38 -0.39 -20.44 16.56
C LEU A 38 0.05 -21.33 17.74
N THR A 39 1.01 -20.90 18.56
CA THR A 39 1.46 -21.69 19.74
C THR A 39 0.35 -21.96 20.76
N SER A 40 -0.71 -21.14 20.76
CA SER A 40 -1.88 -21.32 21.64
C SER A 40 -2.83 -22.43 21.17
N TYR A 41 -2.58 -23.04 20.01
CA TYR A 41 -3.47 -24.01 19.37
C TYR A 41 -2.72 -25.33 19.07
N PRO A 42 -2.73 -26.30 20.00
CA PRO A 42 -1.99 -27.56 19.86
C PRO A 42 -2.35 -28.38 18.62
N ASP A 43 -3.61 -28.30 18.17
CA ASP A 43 -4.09 -28.99 16.96
C ASP A 43 -3.52 -28.41 15.65
N LEU A 44 -2.84 -27.26 15.71
CA LEU A 44 -2.16 -26.63 14.57
C LEU A 44 -0.63 -26.73 14.69
N SER A 45 -0.10 -27.54 15.63
CA SER A 45 1.34 -27.63 15.91
C SER A 45 2.15 -28.05 14.69
N ASP A 46 1.64 -28.98 13.89
CA ASP A 46 2.37 -29.54 12.75
C ASP A 46 2.43 -28.50 11.62
N PHE A 47 1.33 -27.78 11.38
CA PHE A 47 1.29 -26.67 10.44
C PHE A 47 2.21 -25.52 10.87
N ASN A 48 2.21 -25.18 12.17
CA ASN A 48 3.11 -24.16 12.71
C ASN A 48 4.58 -24.57 12.58
N SER A 49 4.88 -25.87 12.77
CA SER A 49 6.21 -26.42 12.52
C SER A 49 6.63 -26.18 11.07
N LEU A 50 5.77 -26.50 10.08
CA LEU A 50 6.03 -26.25 8.66
C LEU A 50 6.26 -24.76 8.35
N LEU A 51 5.52 -23.85 8.96
CA LEU A 51 5.76 -22.41 8.82
C LEU A 51 7.15 -22.01 9.33
N THR A 52 7.59 -22.56 10.47
CA THR A 52 8.86 -22.21 11.11
C THR A 52 10.10 -22.90 10.55
N THR A 53 9.96 -24.10 9.99
CA THR A 53 11.06 -24.85 9.37
C THR A 53 11.32 -24.44 7.94
N THR A 54 10.37 -23.74 7.32
CA THR A 54 10.49 -23.15 5.98
C THR A 54 10.80 -21.65 6.08
N SER A 55 11.10 -21.04 4.93
CA SER A 55 11.31 -19.59 4.79
C SER A 55 10.03 -18.75 4.97
N VAL A 56 8.85 -19.38 5.10
CA VAL A 56 7.55 -18.67 5.11
C VAL A 56 7.36 -17.82 6.37
N ALA A 57 7.85 -18.26 7.53
CA ALA A 57 7.76 -17.46 8.75
C ALA A 57 8.45 -16.09 8.62
N ASP A 58 9.53 -15.99 7.84
CA ASP A 58 10.22 -14.73 7.58
C ASP A 58 9.44 -13.84 6.62
N ASP A 59 8.86 -14.41 5.57
CA ASP A 59 8.00 -13.71 4.60
C ASP A 59 6.79 -13.03 5.27
N LEU A 60 6.29 -13.62 6.37
CA LEU A 60 5.14 -13.11 7.10
C LEU A 60 5.44 -11.92 8.01
N LYS A 61 6.69 -11.74 8.46
CA LYS A 61 7.06 -10.72 9.48
C LYS A 61 6.77 -9.28 9.05
N GLN A 62 6.80 -9.02 7.75
CA GLN A 62 6.65 -7.67 7.17
C GLN A 62 5.27 -7.45 6.53
N ARG A 63 4.33 -8.38 6.72
CA ARG A 63 3.03 -8.35 6.07
C ARG A 63 1.92 -8.14 7.08
N SER A 64 0.89 -7.44 6.64
CA SER A 64 -0.36 -7.21 7.36
C SER A 64 -1.52 -7.40 6.40
N SER A 65 -2.75 -7.37 6.92
CA SER A 65 -3.95 -7.67 6.14
C SER A 65 -3.89 -9.05 5.47
N LEU A 66 -3.64 -10.10 6.26
CA LEU A 66 -3.51 -11.49 5.78
C LEU A 66 -4.67 -12.38 6.23
N THR A 67 -4.94 -13.44 5.47
CA THR A 67 -5.76 -14.57 5.91
C THR A 67 -4.94 -15.85 5.82
N LEU A 68 -4.77 -16.56 6.94
CA LEU A 68 -4.06 -17.84 7.01
C LEU A 68 -5.06 -18.99 6.99
N LEU A 69 -4.90 -19.90 6.03
CA LEU A 69 -5.63 -21.16 5.97
C LEU A 69 -4.79 -22.26 6.63
N ALA A 70 -4.96 -22.44 7.94
CA ALA A 70 -4.21 -23.43 8.69
C ALA A 70 -4.84 -24.83 8.52
N VAL A 71 -4.01 -25.86 8.37
CA VAL A 71 -4.48 -27.24 8.27
C VAL A 71 -4.30 -27.94 9.63
N PRO A 72 -5.37 -28.45 10.27
CA PRO A 72 -5.24 -29.23 11.50
C PRO A 72 -4.38 -30.48 11.36
N ASN A 73 -3.75 -30.90 12.46
CA ASN A 73 -2.84 -32.03 12.52
C ASN A 73 -3.47 -33.33 11.98
N SER A 74 -4.78 -33.54 12.24
CA SER A 74 -5.52 -34.71 11.77
C SER A 74 -5.59 -34.80 10.24
N TYR A 75 -5.74 -33.66 9.55
CA TYR A 75 -5.78 -33.60 8.09
C TYR A 75 -4.37 -33.60 7.49
N LEU A 76 -3.42 -32.90 8.10
CA LEU A 76 -2.02 -32.88 7.64
C LEU A 76 -1.38 -34.27 7.64
N ARG A 77 -1.54 -35.02 8.72
CA ARG A 77 -0.95 -36.37 8.87
C ARG A 77 -1.56 -37.41 7.91
N ASN A 78 -2.74 -37.13 7.39
CA ASN A 78 -3.42 -37.96 6.39
C ASN A 78 -3.13 -37.50 4.96
N SER A 79 -2.32 -36.45 4.77
CA SER A 79 -2.00 -35.92 3.44
C SER A 79 -0.79 -36.64 2.84
N ASP A 80 -0.91 -37.10 1.58
CA ASP A 80 0.14 -37.84 0.85
C ASP A 80 1.45 -37.05 0.73
N LEU A 81 1.37 -35.71 0.73
CA LEU A 81 2.54 -34.82 0.70
C LEU A 81 3.49 -34.99 1.90
N THR A 82 2.99 -35.45 3.05
CA THR A 82 3.81 -35.70 4.25
C THR A 82 4.46 -37.08 4.27
N HIS A 83 3.96 -38.03 3.46
CA HIS A 83 4.43 -39.43 3.41
C HIS A 83 5.36 -39.71 2.23
N HIS A 84 5.32 -38.87 1.19
CA HIS A 84 6.19 -38.98 0.01
C HIS A 84 6.97 -37.67 -0.24
N PRO A 85 8.07 -37.41 0.49
CA PRO A 85 8.99 -36.28 0.22
C PRO A 85 9.81 -36.45 -1.08
N SER A 86 9.39 -37.33 -2.00
CA SER A 86 10.23 -37.90 -3.06
C SER A 86 10.26 -37.12 -4.38
N SER A 87 9.74 -35.88 -4.42
CA SER A 87 10.03 -34.96 -5.53
C SER A 87 11.01 -33.88 -5.05
N PRO A 88 12.26 -33.84 -5.56
CA PRO A 88 13.20 -32.76 -5.26
C PRO A 88 12.77 -31.38 -5.80
N TYR A 89 11.61 -31.31 -6.47
CA TYR A 89 11.09 -30.12 -7.14
C TYR A 89 9.85 -29.52 -6.47
N SER A 90 9.23 -30.21 -5.51
CA SER A 90 8.09 -29.71 -4.74
C SER A 90 8.54 -29.06 -3.42
N SER A 91 8.67 -27.74 -3.37
CA SER A 91 8.95 -27.06 -2.10
C SER A 91 7.69 -27.04 -1.23
N ILE A 92 7.73 -27.72 -0.09
CA ILE A 92 6.65 -27.65 0.91
C ILE A 92 6.36 -26.19 1.30
N ALA A 93 7.37 -25.33 1.31
CA ALA A 93 7.20 -23.90 1.58
C ALA A 93 6.24 -23.23 0.58
N ASP A 94 6.21 -23.67 -0.67
CA ASP A 94 5.31 -23.10 -1.68
C ASP A 94 3.86 -23.52 -1.48
N VAL A 95 3.64 -24.77 -1.05
CA VAL A 95 2.31 -25.19 -0.57
C VAL A 95 1.90 -24.32 0.61
N ILE A 96 2.79 -24.09 1.57
CA ILE A 96 2.47 -23.27 2.74
C ILE A 96 2.23 -21.80 2.35
N ARG A 97 3.00 -21.23 1.42
CA ARG A 97 2.74 -19.88 0.86
C ARG A 97 1.37 -19.82 0.17
N TYR A 98 0.94 -20.90 -0.48
CA TYR A 98 -0.38 -20.98 -1.11
C TYR A 98 -1.52 -20.91 -0.08
N HIS A 99 -1.27 -21.28 1.18
CA HIS A 99 -2.25 -21.18 2.28
C HIS A 99 -2.27 -19.80 2.95
N VAL A 100 -1.46 -18.85 2.50
CA VAL A 100 -1.42 -17.47 3.02
C VAL A 100 -2.02 -16.52 1.99
N LEU A 101 -3.20 -15.99 2.25
CA LEU A 101 -3.89 -15.04 1.37
C LEU A 101 -3.47 -13.61 1.74
N LEU A 102 -3.17 -12.80 0.72
CA LEU A 102 -2.69 -11.41 0.87
C LEU A 102 -3.82 -10.39 1.05
N GLN A 103 -4.90 -10.83 1.70
CA GLN A 103 -6.04 -9.99 2.04
C GLN A 103 -6.61 -10.47 3.38
N TYR A 104 -6.94 -9.54 4.26
CA TYR A 104 -7.72 -9.83 5.45
C TYR A 104 -9.16 -10.12 5.07
N LEU A 105 -9.64 -11.31 5.42
CA LEU A 105 -11.02 -11.76 5.21
C LEU A 105 -11.62 -12.12 6.56
N SER A 106 -12.74 -11.49 6.89
CA SER A 106 -13.59 -11.91 7.99
C SER A 106 -14.54 -13.04 7.55
N TRP A 107 -15.15 -13.73 8.52
CA TRP A 107 -16.16 -14.75 8.21
C TRP A 107 -17.37 -14.15 7.46
N SER A 108 -17.72 -12.89 7.73
CA SER A 108 -18.72 -12.16 6.96
C SER A 108 -18.30 -11.93 5.51
N ASP A 109 -17.04 -11.56 5.26
CA ASP A 109 -16.53 -11.34 3.90
C ASP A 109 -16.59 -12.65 3.09
N LEU A 110 -16.22 -13.78 3.70
CA LEU A 110 -16.26 -15.10 3.06
C LEU A 110 -17.69 -15.49 2.64
N ARG A 111 -18.70 -15.20 3.46
CA ARG A 111 -20.12 -15.47 3.14
C ARG A 111 -20.73 -14.51 2.12
N GLN A 112 -20.06 -13.39 1.83
CA GLN A 112 -20.47 -12.45 0.77
C GLN A 112 -19.88 -12.82 -0.59
N ILE A 113 -18.95 -13.77 -0.65
CA ILE A 113 -18.37 -14.22 -1.91
C ILE A 113 -19.46 -14.93 -2.74
N PRO A 114 -19.61 -14.62 -4.04
CA PRO A 114 -20.61 -15.25 -4.87
C PRO A 114 -20.25 -16.72 -5.19
N ALA A 115 -21.24 -17.51 -5.59
CA ALA A 115 -21.04 -18.87 -6.08
C ALA A 115 -20.18 -18.94 -7.35
N SER A 116 -20.11 -17.85 -8.13
CA SER A 116 -19.17 -17.71 -9.27
C SER A 116 -17.71 -17.69 -8.83
N GLY A 117 -17.45 -17.43 -7.55
CA GLY A 117 -16.14 -17.36 -6.96
C GLY A 117 -15.52 -15.97 -6.96
N LYS A 118 -14.50 -15.81 -6.13
CA LYS A 118 -13.63 -14.64 -6.05
C LYS A 118 -12.19 -15.13 -6.01
N LEU A 119 -11.39 -14.60 -6.94
CA LEU A 119 -9.96 -14.86 -6.98
C LEU A 119 -9.24 -14.03 -5.93
N ILE A 120 -8.38 -14.67 -5.12
CA ILE A 120 -7.60 -14.02 -4.07
C ILE A 120 -6.16 -14.46 -4.18
N THR A 121 -5.27 -13.49 -4.31
CA THR A 121 -3.83 -13.69 -4.39
C THR A 121 -3.27 -14.28 -3.10
N THR A 122 -2.41 -15.30 -3.24
CA THR A 122 -1.68 -15.90 -2.12
C THR A 122 -0.22 -15.43 -2.10
N LEU A 123 0.47 -15.69 -0.99
CA LEU A 123 1.91 -15.45 -0.87
C LEU A 123 2.72 -16.25 -1.90
N TYR A 124 2.19 -17.35 -2.44
CA TYR A 124 2.88 -18.11 -3.48
C TYR A 124 2.95 -17.34 -4.81
N GLN A 125 1.90 -16.60 -5.16
CA GLN A 125 1.90 -15.74 -6.35
C GLN A 125 3.05 -14.73 -6.28
N THR A 126 3.35 -14.19 -5.10
CA THR A 126 4.35 -13.13 -4.95
C THR A 126 5.76 -13.58 -5.24
N THR A 127 6.01 -14.89 -5.28
CA THR A 127 7.34 -15.42 -5.56
C THR A 127 7.68 -15.40 -7.04
N GLY A 128 6.74 -15.04 -7.92
CA GLY A 128 6.92 -15.10 -9.39
C GLY A 128 7.16 -16.51 -9.92
N ARG A 129 6.88 -17.55 -9.12
CA ARG A 129 7.03 -18.97 -9.51
C ARG A 129 5.74 -19.56 -10.03
N ALA A 130 4.61 -18.99 -9.62
CA ALA A 130 3.31 -19.36 -10.14
C ALA A 130 3.14 -18.73 -11.54
N PRO A 131 2.86 -19.54 -12.58
CA PRO A 131 2.59 -18.99 -13.89
C PRO A 131 1.22 -18.31 -13.93
N SER A 132 1.15 -17.12 -14.53
CA SER A 132 -0.06 -16.30 -14.58
C SER A 132 -0.72 -16.20 -13.19
N ASN A 133 -2.03 -16.39 -13.10
CA ASN A 133 -2.80 -16.30 -11.87
C ASN A 133 -2.88 -17.60 -11.05
N PHE A 134 -2.08 -18.63 -11.34
CA PHE A 134 -2.19 -19.93 -10.66
C PHE A 134 -1.67 -19.92 -9.22
N GLY A 135 -1.00 -18.84 -8.80
CA GLY A 135 -0.66 -18.59 -7.40
C GLY A 135 -1.79 -17.92 -6.63
N SER A 136 -2.89 -17.56 -7.29
CA SER A 136 -4.11 -17.15 -6.61
C SER A 136 -5.00 -18.36 -6.29
N ILE A 137 -5.91 -18.18 -5.34
CA ILE A 137 -6.91 -19.15 -4.93
C ILE A 137 -8.29 -18.62 -5.29
N ASN A 138 -9.15 -19.49 -5.83
CA ASN A 138 -10.56 -19.20 -6.01
C ASN A 138 -11.33 -19.63 -4.77
N ILE A 139 -12.03 -18.69 -4.14
CA ILE A 139 -12.93 -18.96 -3.03
C ILE A 139 -14.36 -18.85 -3.53
N THR A 140 -15.21 -19.80 -3.17
CA THR A 140 -16.64 -19.78 -3.48
C THR A 140 -17.43 -20.03 -2.20
N PHE A 141 -18.62 -19.45 -2.10
CA PHE A 141 -19.57 -19.75 -1.03
C PHE A 141 -20.84 -20.33 -1.63
N SER A 142 -21.29 -21.47 -1.09
CA SER A 142 -22.55 -22.11 -1.45
C SER A 142 -23.57 -21.85 -0.34
N PRO A 143 -24.59 -20.99 -0.57
CA PRO A 143 -25.62 -20.71 0.43
C PRO A 143 -26.51 -21.92 0.74
N SER A 144 -26.62 -22.91 -0.16
CA SER A 144 -27.42 -24.12 0.06
C SER A 144 -26.84 -25.02 1.13
N ASP A 145 -25.52 -25.07 1.21
CA ASP A 145 -24.78 -25.99 2.09
C ASP A 145 -24.07 -25.27 3.24
N ASP A 146 -24.08 -23.93 3.24
CA ASP A 146 -23.29 -23.05 4.13
C ASP A 146 -21.79 -23.39 4.11
N VAL A 147 -21.29 -23.76 2.92
CA VAL A 147 -19.92 -24.22 2.70
C VAL A 147 -19.11 -23.15 1.97
N VAL A 148 -17.93 -22.82 2.50
CA VAL A 148 -16.91 -22.03 1.81
C VAL A 148 -15.85 -22.97 1.25
N LEU A 149 -15.77 -23.06 -0.08
CA LEU A 149 -14.82 -23.90 -0.79
C LEU A 149 -13.65 -23.06 -1.31
N VAL A 150 -12.45 -23.60 -1.15
CA VAL A 150 -11.18 -23.02 -1.54
C VAL A 150 -10.53 -23.96 -2.55
N GLN A 151 -10.18 -23.48 -3.72
CA GLN A 151 -9.59 -24.30 -4.77
C GLN A 151 -8.68 -23.46 -5.68
N PRO A 152 -7.73 -24.08 -6.41
CA PRO A 152 -7.02 -23.39 -7.48
C PRO A 152 -7.99 -22.86 -8.55
N PRO A 153 -7.60 -21.81 -9.30
CA PRO A 153 -8.46 -21.17 -10.30
C PRO A 153 -8.74 -22.02 -11.54
N VAL A 154 -8.18 -23.22 -11.62
CA VAL A 154 -8.31 -24.12 -12.76
C VAL A 154 -9.32 -25.23 -12.46
N SER A 155 -10.29 -25.41 -13.36
CA SER A 155 -11.41 -26.35 -13.18
C SER A 155 -11.03 -27.84 -13.20
N TYR A 156 -9.79 -28.16 -13.59
CA TYR A 156 -9.29 -29.54 -13.68
C TYR A 156 -8.35 -29.91 -12.52
N SER A 157 -8.12 -29.00 -11.56
CA SER A 157 -7.38 -29.36 -10.35
C SER A 157 -8.22 -30.27 -9.47
N SER A 158 -7.65 -31.39 -9.04
CA SER A 158 -8.25 -32.25 -8.02
C SER A 158 -8.06 -31.72 -6.59
N SER A 159 -7.27 -30.67 -6.41
CA SER A 159 -7.01 -30.08 -5.09
C SER A 159 -8.09 -29.06 -4.74
N ASN A 160 -8.78 -29.29 -3.65
CA ASN A 160 -9.71 -28.36 -3.02
C ASN A 160 -9.70 -28.53 -1.50
N ALA A 161 -10.18 -27.54 -0.78
CA ALA A 161 -10.37 -27.57 0.66
C ALA A 161 -11.62 -26.80 1.06
N THR A 162 -12.23 -27.21 2.15
CA THR A 162 -13.36 -26.54 2.78
C THR A 162 -12.88 -25.80 4.02
N ILE A 163 -13.29 -24.54 4.18
CA ILE A 163 -13.05 -23.78 5.42
C ILE A 163 -13.97 -24.34 6.51
N LEU A 164 -13.38 -24.75 7.63
CA LEU A 164 -14.05 -25.42 8.74
C LEU A 164 -14.46 -24.45 9.85
N SER A 165 -13.53 -23.62 10.33
CA SER A 165 -13.78 -22.75 11.48
C SER A 165 -12.83 -21.56 11.56
N LEU A 166 -13.25 -20.52 12.30
CA LEU A 166 -12.40 -19.38 12.63
C LEU A 166 -11.63 -19.62 13.93
N VAL A 167 -10.31 -19.54 13.87
CA VAL A 167 -9.39 -19.78 15.00
C VAL A 167 -9.08 -18.49 15.74
N LYS A 168 -8.68 -17.47 14.99
CA LYS A 168 -8.24 -16.18 15.54
C LYS A 168 -8.48 -15.07 14.54
N THR A 169 -8.90 -13.91 15.03
CA THR A 169 -8.89 -12.67 14.28
C THR A 169 -8.17 -11.58 15.07
N LEU A 170 -7.35 -10.82 14.38
CA LEU A 170 -6.88 -9.51 14.77
C LEU A 170 -7.38 -8.57 13.67
N PRO A 171 -8.44 -7.79 13.92
CA PRO A 171 -9.11 -6.98 12.91
C PRO A 171 -8.13 -6.19 12.04
N TYR A 172 -8.32 -6.24 10.72
CA TYR A 172 -7.50 -5.59 9.70
C TYR A 172 -6.04 -6.07 9.58
N ASN A 173 -5.59 -6.98 10.45
CA ASN A 173 -4.20 -7.46 10.43
C ASN A 173 -4.11 -8.93 10.02
N VAL A 174 -4.73 -9.85 10.77
CA VAL A 174 -4.74 -11.27 10.41
C VAL A 174 -6.06 -11.95 10.76
N SER A 175 -6.53 -12.85 9.91
CA SER A 175 -7.51 -13.87 10.25
C SER A 175 -6.91 -15.25 10.03
N ILE A 176 -7.23 -16.20 10.90
CA ILE A 176 -6.76 -17.59 10.83
C ILE A 176 -8.00 -18.47 10.79
N PHE A 177 -8.15 -19.23 9.70
CA PHE A 177 -9.20 -20.23 9.55
C PHE A 177 -8.58 -21.62 9.43
N THR A 178 -9.30 -22.64 9.89
CA THR A 178 -8.93 -24.04 9.61
C THR A 178 -9.53 -24.53 8.31
N VAL A 179 -8.80 -25.39 7.59
CA VAL A 179 -9.28 -26.08 6.38
C VAL A 179 -9.09 -27.60 6.50
N ASN A 180 -9.87 -28.38 5.76
CA ASN A 180 -9.87 -29.85 5.86
C ASN A 180 -8.83 -30.58 4.98
N SER A 181 -7.99 -29.88 4.24
CA SER A 181 -6.96 -30.47 3.38
C SER A 181 -5.92 -29.44 2.98
N LEU A 182 -4.75 -29.91 2.56
CA LEU A 182 -3.76 -29.06 1.89
C LEU A 182 -4.24 -28.73 0.48
N VAL A 183 -4.35 -27.43 0.17
CA VAL A 183 -4.54 -26.95 -1.20
C VAL A 183 -3.19 -26.88 -1.91
N ILE A 184 -3.05 -27.57 -3.04
CA ILE A 184 -1.82 -27.66 -3.82
C ILE A 184 -1.98 -26.76 -5.05
N PRO A 185 -1.03 -25.85 -5.33
CA PRO A 185 -1.10 -25.01 -6.52
C PRO A 185 -1.02 -25.85 -7.80
N TYR A 186 -1.61 -25.34 -8.88
CA TYR A 186 -1.50 -26.02 -10.17
C TYR A 186 -0.06 -25.95 -10.70
N GLY A 187 0.42 -27.02 -11.33
CA GLY A 187 1.79 -27.08 -11.85
C GLY A 187 2.86 -27.29 -10.77
N PHE A 188 2.47 -27.63 -9.54
CA PHE A 188 3.37 -27.84 -8.40
C PHE A 188 4.43 -28.92 -8.60
N ASP A 189 4.18 -29.93 -9.46
CA ASP A 189 5.18 -30.96 -9.80
C ASP A 189 6.13 -30.53 -10.93
N LEU A 190 5.81 -29.44 -11.62
CA LEU A 190 6.53 -28.99 -12.81
C LEU A 190 7.39 -27.75 -12.56
N MET A 191 7.31 -27.07 -11.41
CA MET A 191 8.06 -25.82 -11.18
C MET A 191 8.50 -25.58 -9.73
N ALA A 192 9.83 -25.40 -9.61
CA ALA A 192 10.60 -24.67 -8.60
C ALA A 192 10.85 -25.27 -7.20
N SER A 193 12.00 -25.94 -7.10
CA SER A 193 12.72 -26.19 -5.85
C SER A 193 13.03 -24.88 -5.11
N GLU A 194 12.98 -24.95 -3.78
CA GLU A 194 13.43 -23.90 -2.83
C GLU A 194 14.91 -23.52 -3.00
N THR A 195 15.68 -24.33 -3.76
CA THR A 195 17.10 -24.09 -4.07
C THR A 195 17.33 -23.13 -5.22
N ARG A 196 16.29 -22.66 -5.92
CA ARG A 196 16.48 -21.53 -6.84
C ARG A 196 16.79 -20.31 -5.97
N PRO A 197 17.97 -19.67 -6.12
CA PRO A 197 18.21 -18.36 -5.51
C PRO A 197 17.02 -17.46 -5.85
N PRO A 198 16.65 -16.46 -5.03
CA PRO A 198 15.79 -15.39 -5.52
C PRO A 198 16.44 -14.96 -6.83
N LEU A 199 15.76 -15.24 -7.94
CA LEU A 199 16.28 -14.87 -9.23
C LEU A 199 16.49 -13.37 -9.11
N GLY A 200 17.65 -12.86 -9.49
CA GLY A 200 17.73 -11.44 -9.82
C GLY A 200 16.49 -11.15 -10.66
N LEU A 201 15.60 -10.33 -10.11
CA LEU A 201 14.25 -10.22 -10.61
C LEU A 201 14.37 -9.57 -11.98
N ASN A 202 14.20 -10.37 -13.02
CA ASN A 202 14.10 -9.79 -14.35
C ASN A 202 12.65 -9.31 -14.52
N ILE A 203 12.45 -8.01 -14.31
CA ILE A 203 11.12 -7.38 -14.29
C ILE A 203 10.34 -7.71 -15.57
N THR A 204 10.97 -7.57 -16.73
CA THR A 204 10.30 -7.82 -18.02
C THR A 204 9.94 -9.29 -18.21
N LYS A 205 10.81 -10.22 -17.78
CA LYS A 205 10.51 -11.65 -17.80
C LYS A 205 9.32 -11.98 -16.90
N ALA A 206 9.27 -11.44 -15.68
CA ALA A 206 8.16 -11.67 -14.75
C ALA A 206 6.82 -11.21 -15.35
N LEU A 207 6.83 -10.09 -16.09
CA LEU A 207 5.66 -9.58 -16.79
C LEU A 207 5.23 -10.46 -17.97
N ILE A 208 6.19 -10.96 -18.77
CA ILE A 208 5.93 -11.84 -19.91
C ILE A 208 5.38 -13.20 -19.44
N ASP A 209 5.93 -13.75 -18.36
CA ASP A 209 5.53 -15.04 -17.81
C ASP A 209 4.10 -14.99 -17.21
N ASP A 210 3.57 -13.82 -16.86
CA ASP A 210 2.17 -13.62 -16.41
C ASP A 210 1.16 -13.52 -17.60
N HIS A 211 1.66 -13.29 -18.81
CA HIS A 211 0.93 -13.17 -20.09
C HIS A 211 -0.04 -11.99 -20.23
N ASN A 212 -0.34 -11.23 -19.17
CA ASN A 212 -1.29 -10.12 -19.20
C ASN A 212 -0.62 -8.73 -19.26
N PHE A 213 0.68 -8.67 -19.53
CA PHE A 213 1.50 -7.45 -19.47
C PHE A 213 2.49 -7.31 -20.63
N ASN A 214 2.20 -7.91 -21.78
CA ASN A 214 3.12 -7.94 -22.93
C ASN A 214 3.38 -6.52 -23.46
N VAL A 215 2.37 -5.67 -23.49
CA VAL A 215 2.49 -4.28 -23.96
C VAL A 215 3.43 -3.51 -23.04
N ALA A 216 3.20 -3.58 -21.72
CA ALA A 216 4.06 -2.91 -20.75
C ALA A 216 5.50 -3.45 -20.78
N ALA A 217 5.68 -4.77 -20.84
CA ALA A 217 7.01 -5.39 -20.93
C ALA A 217 7.77 -4.91 -22.18
N SER A 218 7.08 -4.76 -23.32
CA SER A 218 7.68 -4.23 -24.55
C SER A 218 8.09 -2.76 -24.42
N MET A 219 7.28 -1.93 -23.77
CA MET A 219 7.57 -0.52 -23.54
C MET A 219 8.77 -0.33 -22.60
N LEU A 220 8.84 -1.11 -21.53
CA LEU A 220 9.97 -1.11 -20.60
C LEU A 220 11.26 -1.52 -21.31
N THR A 221 11.21 -2.58 -22.13
CA THR A 221 12.36 -3.04 -22.92
C THR A 221 12.81 -1.99 -23.93
N ALA A 222 11.87 -1.36 -24.65
CA ALA A 222 12.18 -0.39 -25.70
C ALA A 222 12.71 0.95 -25.17
N SER A 223 12.32 1.34 -23.96
CA SER A 223 12.76 2.59 -23.33
C SER A 223 14.09 2.48 -22.59
N GLY A 224 14.50 1.27 -22.18
CA GLY A 224 15.74 1.04 -21.44
C GLY A 224 15.67 1.42 -19.95
N VAL A 225 14.52 1.86 -19.44
CA VAL A 225 14.35 2.31 -18.04
C VAL A 225 14.47 1.18 -17.00
N VAL A 226 14.49 -0.09 -17.46
CA VAL A 226 14.58 -1.26 -16.56
C VAL A 226 15.88 -1.24 -15.77
N GLU A 227 17.00 -0.83 -16.38
CA GLU A 227 18.29 -0.74 -15.69
C GLU A 227 18.26 0.27 -14.54
N GLU A 228 17.52 1.37 -14.70
CA GLU A 228 17.32 2.38 -13.66
C GLU A 228 16.43 1.86 -12.54
N PHE A 229 15.36 1.13 -12.87
CA PHE A 229 14.50 0.50 -11.88
C PHE A 229 15.27 -0.54 -11.05
N GLU A 230 16.07 -1.37 -11.71
CA GLU A 230 16.93 -2.37 -11.06
C GLU A 230 18.01 -1.72 -10.18
N ALA A 231 18.53 -0.55 -10.56
CA ALA A 231 19.49 0.20 -9.74
C ALA A 231 18.87 0.72 -8.43
N ASP A 232 17.61 1.16 -8.48
CA ASP A 232 16.88 1.68 -7.30
C ASP A 232 16.45 0.59 -6.31
N GLU A 233 16.52 -0.69 -6.70
CA GLU A 233 16.28 -1.82 -5.79
C GLU A 233 17.25 -1.83 -4.59
N GLY A 234 18.46 -1.30 -4.77
CA GLY A 234 19.52 -1.30 -3.74
C GLY A 234 19.26 -0.37 -2.55
N GLY A 235 18.26 0.52 -2.63
CA GLY A 235 17.89 1.47 -1.59
C GLY A 235 16.75 1.00 -0.68
N ALA A 236 15.66 1.77 -0.65
CA ALA A 236 14.43 1.42 0.07
C ALA A 236 13.58 0.36 -0.68
N GLY A 237 14.04 -0.06 -1.86
CA GLY A 237 13.30 -0.89 -2.80
C GLY A 237 12.31 -0.12 -3.65
N ILE A 238 11.57 -0.81 -4.51
CA ILE A 238 10.66 -0.19 -5.47
C ILE A 238 9.29 -0.87 -5.46
N THR A 239 8.26 -0.12 -5.88
CA THR A 239 6.93 -0.65 -6.14
C THR A 239 6.47 -0.24 -7.54
N LEU A 240 6.32 -1.19 -8.45
CA LEU A 240 5.86 -1.00 -9.81
C LEU A 240 4.35 -1.22 -9.91
N PHE A 241 3.65 -0.27 -10.53
CA PHE A 241 2.25 -0.42 -10.94
C PHE A 241 2.18 -0.61 -12.45
N VAL A 242 1.97 -1.84 -12.92
CA VAL A 242 2.06 -2.19 -14.33
C VAL A 242 0.66 -2.31 -14.94
N PRO A 243 0.29 -1.50 -15.94
CA PRO A 243 -1.00 -1.62 -16.60
C PRO A 243 -1.11 -2.96 -17.33
N THR A 244 -2.24 -3.64 -17.19
CA THR A 244 -2.52 -4.88 -17.95
C THR A 244 -2.66 -4.58 -19.45
N ASP A 245 -2.56 -5.59 -20.30
CA ASP A 245 -2.75 -5.43 -21.74
C ASP A 245 -4.15 -4.84 -22.07
N ASP A 246 -5.17 -5.25 -21.32
CA ASP A 246 -6.52 -4.66 -21.38
C ASP A 246 -6.56 -3.16 -21.01
N ALA A 247 -5.68 -2.71 -20.11
CA ALA A 247 -5.59 -1.30 -19.73
C ALA A 247 -5.10 -0.41 -20.90
N PHE A 248 -4.38 -0.99 -21.87
CA PHE A 248 -3.94 -0.33 -23.10
C PHE A 248 -4.98 -0.40 -24.23
N ALA A 249 -6.10 -1.10 -24.04
CA ALA A 249 -7.17 -1.18 -25.04
C ALA A 249 -7.92 0.16 -25.22
N ASP A 250 -7.77 1.12 -24.30
CA ASP A 250 -8.30 2.47 -24.46
C ASP A 250 -7.50 3.25 -25.52
N ILE A 251 -8.12 3.40 -26.70
CA ILE A 251 -7.56 4.08 -27.87
C ILE A 251 -7.13 5.52 -27.53
N SER A 252 -7.91 6.27 -26.73
CA SER A 252 -7.57 7.67 -26.42
C SER A 252 -6.29 7.77 -25.58
N THR A 253 -6.13 6.84 -24.65
CA THR A 253 -4.94 6.74 -23.80
C THR A 253 -3.73 6.32 -24.62
N THR A 254 -3.88 5.32 -25.48
CA THR A 254 -2.81 4.81 -26.33
C THR A 254 -2.35 5.84 -27.37
N GLU A 255 -3.26 6.56 -28.04
CA GLU A 255 -2.89 7.61 -28.99
C GLU A 255 -2.09 8.73 -28.33
N LYS A 256 -2.55 9.21 -27.17
CA LYS A 256 -1.85 10.24 -26.40
C LYS A 256 -0.45 9.77 -25.99
N LEU A 257 -0.34 8.55 -25.46
CA LEU A 257 0.94 7.98 -25.05
C LEU A 257 1.89 7.76 -26.24
N GLN A 258 1.39 7.27 -27.37
CA GLN A 258 2.20 7.03 -28.57
C GLN A 258 2.68 8.32 -29.23
N SER A 259 1.88 9.40 -29.15
CA SER A 259 2.25 10.71 -29.68
C SER A 259 3.38 11.41 -28.91
N LEU A 260 3.71 10.93 -27.70
CA LEU A 260 4.75 11.54 -26.88
C LEU A 260 6.16 11.30 -27.47
N PRO A 261 7.05 12.30 -27.35
CA PRO A 261 8.49 12.11 -27.49
C PRO A 261 9.05 11.02 -26.56
N ALA A 262 10.21 10.45 -26.91
CA ALA A 262 10.83 9.37 -26.14
C ALA A 262 11.13 9.75 -24.69
N ASP A 263 11.65 10.96 -24.45
CA ASP A 263 11.92 11.51 -23.11
C ASP A 263 10.65 11.62 -22.26
N LYS A 264 9.52 11.97 -22.87
CA LYS A 264 8.23 12.03 -22.17
C LYS A 264 7.64 10.66 -21.90
N LYS A 265 7.86 9.69 -22.80
CA LYS A 265 7.45 8.29 -22.57
C LYS A 265 8.20 7.69 -21.40
N GLU A 266 9.50 7.95 -21.30
CA GLU A 266 10.33 7.55 -20.15
C GLU A 266 9.78 8.11 -18.83
N VAL A 267 9.49 9.42 -18.75
CA VAL A 267 8.90 10.03 -17.55
C VAL A 267 7.56 9.39 -17.17
N VAL A 268 6.72 9.04 -18.16
CA VAL A 268 5.46 8.32 -17.90
C VAL A 268 5.73 6.93 -17.33
N LEU A 269 6.75 6.21 -17.81
CA LEU A 269 7.11 4.90 -17.26
C LEU A 269 7.63 5.03 -15.82
N LYS A 270 8.50 6.00 -15.54
CA LYS A 270 8.98 6.30 -14.17
C LYS A 270 7.86 6.69 -13.22
N PHE A 271 6.81 7.35 -13.72
CA PHE A 271 5.61 7.71 -12.93
C PHE A 271 4.80 6.49 -12.45
N HIS A 272 4.99 5.32 -13.05
CA HIS A 272 4.37 4.08 -12.60
C HIS A 272 5.13 3.40 -11.45
N VAL A 273 6.24 3.99 -10.98
CA VAL A 273 7.14 3.36 -10.00
C VAL A 273 7.29 4.22 -8.77
N LEU A 274 7.07 3.65 -7.58
CA LEU A 274 7.40 4.29 -6.30
C LEU A 274 8.85 3.98 -5.90
N HIS A 275 9.51 4.96 -5.28
CA HIS A 275 10.89 4.85 -4.77
C HIS A 275 10.97 4.12 -3.40
N SER A 276 10.03 3.25 -3.10
CA SER A 276 10.02 2.44 -1.87
C SER A 276 9.24 1.16 -2.08
N TYR A 277 9.69 0.09 -1.42
CA TYR A 277 8.97 -1.17 -1.37
C TYR A 277 7.73 -1.07 -0.49
N TYR A 278 6.55 -1.26 -1.09
CA TYR A 278 5.27 -1.35 -0.40
C TYR A 278 4.56 -2.67 -0.76
N PRO A 279 4.46 -3.63 0.17
CA PRO A 279 3.64 -4.81 -0.06
C PRO A 279 2.16 -4.43 -0.10
N LEU A 280 1.33 -5.28 -0.72
CA LEU A 280 -0.09 -4.97 -0.97
C LEU A 280 -0.86 -4.56 0.32
N GLY A 281 -0.61 -5.26 1.43
CA GLY A 281 -1.26 -4.97 2.72
C GLY A 281 -0.91 -3.59 3.27
N SER A 282 0.31 -3.10 3.02
CA SER A 282 0.72 -1.75 3.41
C SER A 282 0.02 -0.69 2.56
N LEU A 283 -0.11 -0.92 1.25
CA LEU A 283 -0.88 -0.05 0.36
C LEU A 283 -2.37 0.01 0.75
N GLN A 284 -2.93 -1.13 1.18
CA GLN A 284 -4.31 -1.23 1.68
C GLN A 284 -4.56 -0.49 3.01
N SER A 285 -3.50 -0.21 3.76
CA SER A 285 -3.55 0.44 5.08
C SER A 285 -2.79 1.77 5.08
N ILE A 286 -2.59 2.35 3.89
CA ILE A 286 -1.78 3.54 3.71
C ILE A 286 -2.40 4.75 4.41
N VAL A 287 -1.60 5.43 5.23
CA VAL A 287 -2.06 6.59 6.02
C VAL A 287 -1.76 7.91 5.31
N ASN A 288 -0.58 8.00 4.68
CA ASN A 288 -0.25 9.12 3.80
C ASN A 288 -0.55 8.72 2.36
N PRO A 289 -1.63 9.23 1.74
CA PRO A 289 -2.04 8.78 0.43
C PRO A 289 -1.14 9.30 -0.70
N VAL A 290 -0.42 10.41 -0.50
CA VAL A 290 0.42 11.01 -1.55
C VAL A 290 1.82 10.39 -1.50
N GLN A 291 2.19 9.67 -2.57
CA GLN A 291 3.46 8.95 -2.68
C GLN A 291 4.30 9.49 -3.85
N PRO A 292 5.60 9.77 -3.63
CA PRO A 292 6.51 10.17 -4.70
C PRO A 292 6.79 8.99 -5.65
N THR A 293 7.00 9.30 -6.93
CA THR A 293 7.40 8.30 -7.93
C THR A 293 8.85 8.52 -8.35
N LEU A 294 9.42 7.61 -9.14
CA LEU A 294 10.75 7.84 -9.72
C LEU A 294 10.77 9.09 -10.61
N ALA A 295 9.65 9.41 -11.28
CA ALA A 295 9.52 10.65 -12.03
C ALA A 295 9.57 11.91 -11.14
N THR A 296 9.20 11.81 -9.85
CA THR A 296 9.33 12.92 -8.90
C THR A 296 10.78 13.33 -8.67
N GLU A 297 11.73 12.39 -8.75
CA GLU A 297 13.15 12.67 -8.49
C GLU A 297 13.75 13.55 -9.58
N ASP A 298 13.49 13.19 -10.85
CA ASP A 298 13.96 13.93 -12.02
C ASP A 298 13.28 15.30 -12.17
N MET A 299 11.99 15.38 -11.81
CA MET A 299 11.14 16.53 -12.12
C MET A 299 10.94 17.49 -10.94
N GLY A 300 11.33 17.09 -9.74
CA GLY A 300 11.30 17.90 -8.53
C GLY A 300 10.15 17.59 -7.57
N ALA A 301 10.38 17.87 -6.29
CA ALA A 301 9.47 17.55 -5.19
C ALA A 301 8.04 18.10 -5.41
N GLY A 302 7.03 17.26 -5.13
CA GLY A 302 5.61 17.62 -5.25
C GLY A 302 5.02 17.53 -6.65
N SER A 303 5.83 17.18 -7.65
CA SER A 303 5.37 16.84 -9.00
C SER A 303 5.39 15.33 -9.23
N PHE A 304 4.58 14.83 -10.16
CA PHE A 304 4.55 13.40 -10.53
C PHE A 304 4.30 12.46 -9.33
N THR A 305 3.48 12.87 -8.36
CA THR A 305 3.09 12.04 -7.21
C THR A 305 1.82 11.23 -7.49
N LEU A 306 1.70 10.03 -6.90
CA LEU A 306 0.48 9.22 -6.94
C LEU A 306 -0.37 9.44 -5.68
N ASN A 307 -1.69 9.42 -5.82
CA ASN A 307 -2.62 9.42 -4.70
C ASN A 307 -3.20 8.01 -4.53
N ILE A 308 -2.78 7.31 -3.47
CA ILE A 308 -3.14 5.93 -3.19
C ILE A 308 -4.15 5.88 -2.05
N SER A 309 -5.26 5.19 -2.28
CA SER A 309 -6.34 5.04 -1.31
C SER A 309 -6.96 3.65 -1.37
N ARG A 310 -7.86 3.34 -0.44
CA ARG A 310 -8.63 2.10 -0.45
C ARG A 310 -10.06 2.38 -0.89
N VAL A 311 -10.49 1.77 -1.99
CA VAL A 311 -11.87 1.88 -2.52
C VAL A 311 -12.42 0.48 -2.70
N ASN A 312 -13.59 0.19 -2.13
CA ASN A 312 -14.28 -1.11 -2.23
C ASN A 312 -13.41 -2.32 -1.86
N GLY A 313 -12.52 -2.16 -0.89
CA GLY A 313 -11.64 -3.24 -0.43
C GLY A 313 -10.42 -3.51 -1.31
N SER A 314 -10.22 -2.77 -2.41
CA SER A 314 -9.02 -2.79 -3.24
C SER A 314 -8.23 -1.49 -3.14
N VAL A 315 -6.96 -1.52 -3.56
CA VAL A 315 -6.10 -0.35 -3.67
C VAL A 315 -6.48 0.42 -4.94
N ALA A 316 -6.79 1.70 -4.79
CA ALA A 316 -7.07 2.63 -5.87
C ALA A 316 -5.96 3.67 -5.97
N ILE A 317 -5.57 4.00 -7.21
CA ILE A 317 -4.51 4.95 -7.53
C ILE A 317 -5.14 6.04 -8.39
N ASP A 318 -5.16 7.26 -7.87
CA ASP A 318 -5.70 8.44 -8.53
C ASP A 318 -4.55 9.37 -8.95
N THR A 319 -4.54 9.75 -10.23
CA THR A 319 -3.57 10.69 -10.79
C THR A 319 -4.14 12.10 -10.96
N GLY A 320 -5.43 12.29 -10.66
CA GLY A 320 -6.23 13.47 -11.00
C GLY A 320 -6.71 13.50 -12.45
N ILE A 321 -6.21 12.60 -13.31
CA ILE A 321 -6.65 12.40 -14.70
C ILE A 321 -7.37 11.07 -14.84
N VAL A 322 -6.83 10.03 -14.22
CA VAL A 322 -7.39 8.68 -14.22
C VAL A 322 -7.39 8.10 -12.81
N GLN A 323 -8.37 7.23 -12.55
CA GLN A 323 -8.40 6.39 -11.37
C GLN A 323 -8.23 4.94 -11.79
N ALA A 324 -7.14 4.31 -11.37
CA ALA A 324 -6.84 2.90 -11.58
C ALA A 324 -7.09 2.09 -10.30
N SER A 325 -7.33 0.79 -10.43
CA SER A 325 -7.36 -0.13 -9.29
C SER A 325 -6.34 -1.25 -9.49
N VAL A 326 -5.73 -1.71 -8.41
CA VAL A 326 -4.89 -2.92 -8.43
C VAL A 326 -5.76 -4.13 -8.75
N THR A 327 -5.39 -4.87 -9.78
CA THR A 327 -6.10 -6.05 -10.28
C THR A 327 -5.48 -7.35 -9.77
N GLN A 328 -4.15 -7.42 -9.68
CA GLN A 328 -3.40 -8.60 -9.26
C GLN A 328 -2.01 -8.24 -8.73
N THR A 329 -1.39 -9.12 -7.94
CA THR A 329 0.03 -9.03 -7.57
C THR A 329 0.83 -9.94 -8.48
N VAL A 330 1.81 -9.38 -9.20
CA VAL A 330 2.70 -10.14 -10.11
C VAL A 330 3.92 -10.65 -9.37
N PHE A 331 4.52 -9.79 -8.55
CA PHE A 331 5.68 -10.10 -7.72
C PHE A 331 5.62 -9.26 -6.45
N ASP A 332 6.00 -9.82 -5.30
CA ASP A 332 6.05 -9.06 -4.04
C ASP A 332 7.03 -9.78 -3.10
N GLN A 333 8.30 -9.40 -3.21
CA GLN A 333 9.38 -9.80 -2.31
C GLN A 333 10.34 -8.63 -2.17
N LYS A 334 10.62 -8.22 -0.92
CA LYS A 334 11.59 -7.16 -0.65
C LYS A 334 12.92 -7.45 -1.37
N PRO A 335 13.48 -6.50 -2.16
CA PRO A 335 13.12 -5.08 -2.23
C PRO A 335 12.10 -4.68 -3.30
N VAL A 336 11.43 -5.59 -4.02
CA VAL A 336 10.57 -5.25 -5.16
C VAL A 336 9.13 -5.75 -4.99
N ALA A 337 8.18 -4.88 -5.30
CA ALA A 337 6.78 -5.26 -5.52
C ALA A 337 6.32 -4.82 -6.92
N ILE A 338 5.56 -5.67 -7.60
CA ILE A 338 4.97 -5.44 -8.92
C ILE A 338 3.48 -5.79 -8.84
N PHE A 339 2.63 -4.81 -9.09
CA PHE A 339 1.17 -4.95 -9.09
C PHE A 339 0.60 -4.64 -10.47
N GLY A 340 -0.30 -5.50 -10.94
CA GLY A 340 -1.12 -5.21 -12.11
C GLY A 340 -2.18 -4.17 -11.80
N ILE A 341 -2.42 -3.23 -12.71
CA ILE A 341 -3.44 -2.19 -12.56
C ILE A 341 -4.38 -2.11 -13.77
N SER A 342 -5.60 -1.64 -13.54
CA SER A 342 -6.69 -1.65 -14.52
C SER A 342 -6.64 -0.53 -15.57
N ARG A 343 -5.76 0.47 -15.41
CA ARG A 343 -5.63 1.64 -16.31
C ARG A 343 -4.19 2.11 -16.36
N VAL A 344 -3.75 2.67 -17.48
CA VAL A 344 -2.45 3.36 -17.60
C VAL A 344 -2.49 4.64 -16.76
N LEU A 345 -1.50 4.85 -15.88
CA LEU A 345 -1.40 6.05 -15.06
C LEU A 345 -0.91 7.22 -15.91
N LEU A 346 -1.67 8.31 -15.91
CA LEU A 346 -1.38 9.50 -16.69
C LEU A 346 -0.98 10.66 -15.76
N PRO A 347 0.28 11.12 -15.78
CA PRO A 347 0.71 12.30 -15.04
C PRO A 347 -0.05 13.54 -15.50
N ARG A 348 -0.66 14.26 -14.56
CA ARG A 348 -1.36 15.52 -14.84
C ARG A 348 -0.42 16.60 -15.41
N GLU A 349 0.87 16.52 -15.13
CA GLU A 349 1.89 17.46 -15.60
C GLU A 349 2.16 17.34 -17.10
N ILE A 350 1.82 16.19 -17.71
CA ILE A 350 1.96 15.92 -19.15
C ILE A 350 0.59 15.94 -19.83
N PHE A 351 -0.44 15.40 -19.18
CA PHE A 351 -1.76 15.16 -19.79
C PHE A 351 -2.88 16.07 -19.27
N GLY A 352 -2.61 16.95 -18.30
CA GLY A 352 -3.57 17.89 -17.74
C GLY A 352 -3.75 19.15 -18.59
N ALA A 353 -4.67 20.02 -18.18
CA ALA A 353 -5.08 21.21 -18.93
C ALA A 353 -3.97 22.27 -19.11
N ASN A 354 -2.88 22.20 -18.34
CA ASN A 354 -1.69 23.05 -18.45
C ASN A 354 -0.42 22.17 -18.35
N PRO A 355 -0.02 21.47 -19.42
CA PRO A 355 1.23 20.71 -19.40
C PRO A 355 2.40 21.70 -19.23
N ILE A 356 3.37 21.38 -18.38
CA ILE A 356 4.55 22.24 -18.18
C ILE A 356 5.42 22.11 -19.44
N MET A 357 5.05 22.86 -20.47
CA MET A 357 5.81 23.03 -21.69
C MET A 357 6.58 24.34 -21.51
N ASN A 358 7.82 24.25 -21.03
CA ASN A 358 8.86 25.28 -21.17
C ASN A 358 10.23 24.72 -20.73
N THR A 359 10.80 23.78 -21.48
CA THR A 359 12.27 23.66 -21.55
C THR A 359 12.76 24.56 -22.68
N LYS A 360 12.79 25.87 -22.40
CA LYS A 360 13.68 26.77 -23.12
C LYS A 360 15.11 26.37 -22.71
N PRO A 361 16.08 26.24 -23.64
CA PRO A 361 17.46 25.92 -23.28
C PRO A 361 17.96 26.94 -22.26
N LEU A 362 18.59 26.43 -21.20
CA LEU A 362 19.31 27.20 -20.19
C LEU A 362 20.25 28.17 -20.90
N VAL A 363 19.88 29.45 -20.96
CA VAL A 363 20.83 30.51 -21.27
C VAL A 363 21.61 30.68 -19.97
N GLU A 364 22.90 30.34 -20.02
CA GLU A 364 23.91 30.66 -19.02
C GLU A 364 23.62 32.01 -18.34
N ALA A 365 23.35 31.96 -17.05
CA ALA A 365 23.50 33.13 -16.20
C ALA A 365 25.00 33.40 -16.04
N PRO A 366 25.49 34.64 -16.28
CA PRO A 366 26.91 34.94 -16.17
C PRO A 366 27.41 34.75 -14.74
N ALA A 367 28.64 34.26 -14.61
CA ALA A 367 29.34 34.02 -13.36
C ALA A 367 29.37 35.28 -12.44
N PRO A 368 29.39 35.10 -11.10
CA PRO A 368 29.47 36.21 -10.18
C PRO A 368 30.90 36.80 -10.20
N GLU A 369 31.06 38.00 -10.74
CA GLU A 369 32.26 38.80 -10.52
C GLU A 369 32.31 39.28 -9.06
N ILE A 370 33.42 38.94 -8.43
CA ILE A 370 33.80 39.36 -7.08
C ILE A 370 34.03 40.88 -7.12
N SER A 371 33.23 41.65 -6.38
CA SER A 371 33.47 43.08 -6.19
C SER A 371 33.79 43.38 -4.72
N LEU A 372 34.94 44.01 -4.52
CA LEU A 372 35.56 44.40 -3.25
C LEU A 372 34.78 45.56 -2.58
N SER A 373 34.65 45.50 -1.25
CA SER A 373 34.13 46.60 -0.42
C SER A 373 35.22 47.67 -0.12
N PRO A 374 34.94 48.76 0.62
CA PRO A 374 34.59 50.09 0.12
C PRO A 374 35.62 51.18 0.53
N GLU A 375 35.66 52.34 -0.14
CA GLU A 375 36.49 53.48 0.32
C GLU A 375 35.82 54.84 0.07
N ASN A 376 35.43 55.47 1.19
CA ASN A 376 35.47 56.89 1.58
C ASN A 376 34.73 58.02 0.81
N SER A 377 34.01 58.80 1.63
CA SER A 377 33.27 60.08 1.44
C SER A 377 34.20 61.28 1.10
N PRO A 378 33.76 62.58 0.93
CA PRO A 378 32.49 63.21 1.35
C PRO A 378 31.85 64.30 0.42
N GLY A 379 30.57 64.61 0.67
CA GLY A 379 29.90 65.82 0.16
C GLY A 379 28.47 65.98 0.71
N GLN A 380 28.29 66.92 1.63
CA GLN A 380 27.11 67.19 2.47
C GLN A 380 26.22 68.33 1.86
N PRO A 381 25.19 68.86 2.56
CA PRO A 381 23.80 68.40 2.77
C PRO A 381 22.75 69.30 2.06
N SER A 382 21.47 68.90 2.02
CA SER A 382 20.36 69.78 2.46
C SER A 382 18.98 69.09 2.36
N HIS A 383 18.34 68.85 3.52
CA HIS A 383 17.08 69.47 3.98
C HIS A 383 15.77 68.69 3.71
N LEU A 384 15.23 68.16 4.83
CA LEU A 384 13.89 68.36 5.37
C LEU A 384 12.63 68.17 4.51
N SER A 385 11.75 67.31 5.06
CA SER A 385 10.30 67.47 5.25
C SER A 385 9.36 66.55 4.45
N SER A 386 8.49 65.91 5.24
CA SER A 386 7.32 65.11 4.88
C SER A 386 6.11 65.98 4.40
N PRO A 387 4.88 65.44 4.25
CA PRO A 387 4.04 65.61 3.05
C PRO A 387 2.86 66.59 3.22
N PRO A 388 2.06 66.82 2.17
CA PRO A 388 0.60 66.77 2.32
C PRO A 388 -0.07 66.13 1.08
N GLY A 389 -1.28 65.54 1.09
CA GLY A 389 -2.43 65.71 1.96
C GLY A 389 -3.64 66.19 1.15
N PHE A 390 -4.61 65.29 0.95
CA PHE A 390 -6.06 65.50 0.74
C PHE A 390 -6.59 66.45 -0.37
N ARG A 391 -7.51 65.94 -1.22
CA ARG A 391 -8.99 66.06 -1.08
C ARG A 391 -9.69 66.02 -2.46
N GLY A 392 -10.87 65.38 -2.55
CA GLY A 392 -11.85 65.69 -3.61
C GLY A 392 -12.75 64.54 -4.06
N ASP A 393 -13.86 64.36 -3.35
CA ASP A 393 -14.95 63.41 -3.59
C ASP A 393 -15.76 63.65 -4.88
N MET A 394 -16.46 62.62 -5.40
CA MET A 394 -17.94 62.53 -5.44
C MET A 394 -18.51 61.46 -6.40
N ASN A 395 -19.36 60.61 -5.80
CA ASN A 395 -20.67 60.11 -6.27
C ASN A 395 -20.76 59.16 -7.49
N SER A 396 -21.14 57.91 -7.23
CA SER A 396 -22.56 57.49 -7.35
C SER A 396 -22.78 56.05 -6.84
N SER A 397 -23.89 55.88 -6.14
CA SER A 397 -24.44 54.65 -5.54
C SER A 397 -25.67 54.18 -6.31
N VAL A 398 -25.95 52.87 -6.36
CA VAL A 398 -27.27 52.17 -6.17
C VAL A 398 -26.95 50.65 -6.24
N ALA A 399 -26.86 49.91 -5.12
CA ALA A 399 -27.88 49.18 -4.34
C ALA A 399 -28.12 47.71 -4.82
N VAL A 400 -27.66 46.70 -4.07
CA VAL A 400 -28.33 45.93 -2.96
C VAL A 400 -28.78 44.54 -3.43
N ARG A 401 -28.18 43.49 -2.85
CA ARG A 401 -28.86 42.41 -2.10
C ARG A 401 -27.83 41.43 -1.52
N GLY A 402 -27.70 41.43 -0.20
CA GLY A 402 -27.00 40.39 0.55
C GLY A 402 -27.95 39.26 0.95
N TRP A 403 -27.38 38.11 1.30
CA TRP A 403 -28.00 37.12 2.18
C TRP A 403 -26.95 36.52 3.11
N GLU A 404 -27.35 36.42 4.38
CA GLU A 404 -26.55 36.00 5.52
C GLU A 404 -26.42 34.48 5.64
N SER A 405 -25.33 34.11 6.30
CA SER A 405 -24.98 32.80 6.82
C SER A 405 -25.95 32.33 7.92
N PHE A 406 -26.34 31.06 7.88
CA PHE A 406 -26.87 30.34 9.05
C PHE A 406 -26.05 29.07 9.30
N ILE A 407 -25.39 29.04 10.45
CA ILE A 407 -24.76 27.86 11.06
C ILE A 407 -25.82 27.20 11.94
N VAL A 408 -26.04 25.90 11.76
CA VAL A 408 -26.81 25.06 12.68
C VAL A 408 -25.86 24.02 13.29
N SER A 409 -25.57 24.20 14.57
CA SER A 409 -24.88 23.27 15.45
C SER A 409 -25.88 22.24 15.99
N GLY A 410 -25.64 20.94 15.74
CA GLY A 410 -26.35 19.84 16.38
C GLY A 410 -25.41 19.05 17.28
N LEU A 411 -25.62 19.10 18.60
CA LEU A 411 -25.02 18.21 19.59
C LEU A 411 -25.62 16.80 19.46
N TYR A 412 -24.77 15.77 19.43
CA TYR A 412 -25.12 14.45 19.94
C TYR A 412 -23.97 13.95 20.82
N GLN A 413 -24.35 13.51 22.01
CA GLN A 413 -23.49 13.07 23.10
C GLN A 413 -23.86 11.62 23.41
N GLU A 414 -22.93 10.68 23.26
CA GLU A 414 -23.05 9.34 23.86
C GLU A 414 -21.68 8.78 24.26
N LEU A 415 -21.45 8.90 25.57
CA LEU A 415 -20.84 7.98 26.54
C LEU A 415 -19.88 6.87 26.04
N LEU A 416 -18.58 7.07 26.31
CA LEU A 416 -17.59 6.00 26.41
C LEU A 416 -17.85 5.14 27.65
N ILE A 417 -18.03 3.83 27.47
CA ILE A 417 -17.89 2.81 28.52
C ILE A 417 -16.63 2.00 28.20
N LEU A 418 -15.54 2.24 28.95
CA LEU A 418 -14.35 1.39 28.97
C LEU A 418 -14.48 0.37 30.10
N PRO A 419 -14.27 -0.94 29.88
CA PRO A 419 -14.18 -1.90 30.96
C PRO A 419 -12.78 -1.88 31.58
N SER A 420 -12.74 -1.52 32.85
CA SER A 420 -11.63 -1.71 33.78
C SER A 420 -11.51 -3.18 34.20
N HIS A 421 -10.36 -3.82 34.00
CA HIS A 421 -9.82 -4.88 34.87
C HIS A 421 -8.43 -5.34 34.41
N LEU A 422 -7.36 -4.84 35.06
CA LEU A 422 -6.21 -5.66 35.48
C LEU A 422 -5.25 -4.81 36.35
N PHE A 423 -5.30 -4.97 37.67
CA PHE A 423 -4.15 -4.71 38.52
C PHE A 423 -4.22 -5.66 39.72
N VAL A 424 -3.44 -6.74 39.66
CA VAL A 424 -3.23 -7.68 40.76
C VAL A 424 -1.93 -7.30 41.46
N ILE A 425 -2.10 -6.81 42.68
CA ILE A 425 -1.42 -7.21 43.93
C ILE A 425 0.02 -7.73 43.76
N LEU A 426 0.99 -6.97 44.27
CA LEU A 426 2.16 -7.48 44.99
C LEU A 426 2.87 -6.32 45.69
N LEU A 427 2.75 -6.23 47.02
CA LEU A 427 3.87 -5.84 47.89
C LEU A 427 3.57 -6.29 49.32
N SER A 428 4.45 -7.19 49.74
CA SER A 428 4.48 -7.93 50.99
C SER A 428 5.19 -7.11 52.06
N THR A 429 4.64 -7.18 53.28
CA THR A 429 5.33 -7.25 54.59
C THR A 429 6.29 -6.13 55.01
N ALA A 430 5.90 -5.39 56.06
CA ALA A 430 6.48 -5.57 57.41
C ALA A 430 5.67 -4.78 58.47
N PRO A 431 5.49 -5.30 59.71
CA PRO A 431 4.62 -4.72 60.74
C PRO A 431 5.42 -3.97 61.83
N PHE A 432 4.82 -2.99 62.51
CA PHE A 432 4.97 -2.78 63.97
C PHE A 432 3.97 -1.73 64.51
N GLN A 433 2.91 -2.23 65.17
CA GLN A 433 2.43 -1.98 66.56
C GLN A 433 2.67 -0.62 67.28
N PRO A 434 1.85 -0.28 68.31
CA PRO A 434 0.89 0.83 68.26
C PRO A 434 1.07 1.86 69.39
N GLN A 435 0.34 2.97 69.31
CA GLN A 435 -0.44 3.53 70.42
C GLN A 435 -1.71 4.17 69.87
#